data_AF-A0A520Y6D7-F1
#
_entry.id   AF-A0A520Y6D7-F1
#
_cell.length_a   1.000
_cell.length_b   1.000
_cell.length_c   1.000
_cell.angle_alpha   90.00
_cell.angle_beta   90.00
_cell.angle_gamma   90.00
#
_symmetry.space_group_name_H-M   'P 1'
#
loop_
_entity.id
_entity.type
_entity.pdbx_description
1 polymer ?
#
loop_
_entity_poly.entity_id
_entity_poly.type
_entity_poly.pdbx_seq_one_letter_code
_entity_poly.pdbx_strand_id
1 'polypeptide(L)'
;MKALIQRITSASAVAIFAAGFALGSSAPALAQNDEAQSLSELLRMVQKGKIREGREERKRIAKFVADKREQANAVAAAIKTREQEEVRSARLEKTFENNKEKIATKRDALKQAKGELTELFGHINSTAGDLRENLAISLTSIQHPNREEFLTALIEKLKGDSLPTIE
;
A
#
# COMPACT_ATOMS: atom_id res chain seq x y z
N MET A 1 7.74 -9.43 -7.02
CA MET A 1 7.12 -9.78 -5.72
C MET A 1 8.01 -10.58 -4.75
N LYS A 2 9.06 -11.29 -5.18
CA LYS A 2 9.96 -12.04 -4.24
C LYS A 2 10.92 -11.16 -3.42
N ALA A 3 11.23 -9.95 -3.88
CA ALA A 3 12.19 -9.05 -3.22
C ALA A 3 11.64 -8.30 -1.99
N LEU A 4 10.32 -8.29 -1.77
CA LEU A 4 9.70 -7.59 -0.63
C LEU A 4 9.57 -8.47 0.62
N ILE A 5 9.59 -9.80 0.45
CA ILE A 5 9.44 -10.78 1.55
C ILE A 5 10.78 -11.03 2.27
N GLN A 6 11.91 -10.71 1.63
CA GLN A 6 13.25 -11.03 2.14
C GLN A 6 13.83 -9.96 3.10
N ARG A 7 13.18 -8.80 3.23
CA ARG A 7 13.65 -7.69 4.08
C ARG A 7 13.07 -7.67 5.51
N ILE A 8 12.13 -8.56 5.81
CA ILE A 8 11.50 -8.64 7.14
C ILE A 8 12.16 -9.74 8.01
N THR A 9 12.96 -10.64 7.42
CA THR A 9 13.58 -11.77 8.12
C THR A 9 14.99 -11.52 8.67
N SER A 10 15.57 -10.32 8.52
CA SER A 10 16.95 -10.03 8.97
C SER A 10 17.07 -9.16 10.23
N ALA A 11 15.99 -8.95 11.00
CA ALA A 11 16.00 -8.04 12.16
C ALA A 11 15.80 -8.70 13.54
N SER A 12 15.88 -10.04 13.64
CA SER A 12 15.93 -10.73 14.94
C SER A 12 17.32 -11.28 15.19
N ALA A 13 18.29 -10.38 15.33
CA ALA A 13 19.63 -10.71 15.77
C ALA A 13 19.60 -11.02 17.27
N VAL A 14 19.98 -12.25 17.57
CA VAL A 14 20.38 -12.80 18.86
C VAL A 14 21.22 -11.78 19.65
N ALA A 15 20.67 -11.28 20.76
CA ALA A 15 21.42 -10.58 21.78
C ALA A 15 21.72 -11.55 22.93
N ILE A 16 22.77 -12.36 22.76
CA ILE A 16 23.47 -12.99 23.87
C ILE A 16 24.22 -11.87 24.59
N PHE A 17 23.66 -11.37 25.69
CA PHE A 17 24.43 -10.59 26.66
C PHE A 17 24.96 -11.56 27.71
N ALA A 18 26.19 -12.01 27.50
CA ALA A 18 27.02 -12.61 28.53
C ALA A 18 27.43 -11.51 29.52
N ALA A 19 26.82 -11.50 30.70
CA ALA A 19 27.33 -10.77 31.86
C ALA A 19 26.79 -11.43 33.14
N GLY A 20 27.71 -11.98 33.96
CA GLY A 20 27.43 -12.31 35.35
C GLY A 20 27.31 -13.80 35.68
N PHE A 21 28.39 -14.56 35.47
CA PHE A 21 28.67 -15.71 36.34
C PHE A 21 29.04 -15.14 37.72
N ALA A 22 28.04 -14.82 38.53
CA ALA A 22 28.20 -14.49 39.94
C ALA A 22 27.86 -15.75 40.75
N LEU A 23 28.91 -16.47 41.13
CA LEU A 23 28.91 -17.32 42.32
C LEU A 23 28.35 -16.50 43.50
N GLY A 24 27.19 -16.89 44.01
CA GLY A 24 26.50 -16.14 45.06
C GLY A 24 25.46 -16.99 45.76
N SER A 25 25.93 -17.79 46.70
CA SER A 25 25.21 -18.24 47.90
C SER A 25 23.78 -18.79 47.74
N SER A 26 23.69 -20.10 47.89
CA SER A 26 22.58 -20.78 48.55
C SER A 26 22.09 -20.00 49.79
N ALA A 27 20.98 -19.29 49.66
CA ALA A 27 20.14 -18.94 50.80
C ALA A 27 19.03 -20.00 50.85
N PRO A 28 18.98 -20.89 51.85
CA PRO A 28 17.74 -21.60 52.11
C PRO A 28 16.74 -20.54 52.54
N ALA A 29 15.70 -20.33 51.75
CA ALA A 29 14.51 -19.66 52.24
C ALA A 29 14.09 -20.43 53.50
N LEU A 30 14.21 -19.78 54.66
CA LEU A 30 13.76 -20.31 55.94
C LEU A 30 12.28 -20.68 55.80
N ALA A 31 12.01 -21.96 55.59
CA ALA A 31 10.74 -22.55 55.93
C ALA A 31 10.58 -22.29 57.43
N GLN A 32 9.71 -21.34 57.78
CA GLN A 32 9.25 -21.19 59.15
C GLN A 32 8.56 -22.50 59.51
N ASN A 33 9.27 -23.33 60.29
CA ASN A 33 8.75 -24.55 60.87
C ASN A 33 7.70 -24.15 61.92
N ASP A 34 6.44 -24.00 61.49
CA ASP A 34 5.30 -24.31 62.34
C ASP A 34 5.31 -25.84 62.52
N GLU A 35 6.18 -26.33 63.42
CA GLU A 35 6.15 -27.72 63.87
C GLU A 35 4.81 -27.96 64.57
N ALA A 36 3.95 -28.79 63.96
CA ALA A 36 2.65 -29.13 64.51
C ALA A 36 2.83 -29.75 65.91
N GLN A 37 2.29 -29.10 66.94
CA GLN A 37 2.49 -29.51 68.33
C GLN A 37 1.63 -30.73 68.71
N SER A 38 0.70 -31.15 67.83
CA SER A 38 -0.10 -32.36 68.01
C SER A 38 -0.57 -32.98 66.67
N LEU A 39 -0.89 -34.28 66.68
CA LEU A 39 -1.42 -35.01 65.52
C LEU A 39 -2.69 -34.37 64.94
N SER A 40 -3.54 -33.80 65.80
CA SER A 40 -4.77 -33.11 65.41
C SER A 40 -4.51 -31.77 64.72
N GLU A 41 -3.42 -31.09 65.08
CA GLU A 41 -2.96 -29.88 64.39
C GLU A 41 -2.42 -30.21 62.98
N LEU A 42 -1.62 -31.27 62.85
CA LEU A 42 -1.14 -31.77 61.56
C LEU A 42 -2.29 -32.13 60.61
N LEU A 43 -3.30 -32.87 61.11
CA LEU A 43 -4.49 -33.23 60.33
C LEU A 43 -5.22 -31.97 59.81
N ARG A 44 -5.34 -30.94 60.66
CA ARG A 44 -5.99 -29.67 60.32
C ARG A 44 -5.19 -28.88 59.28
N MET A 45 -3.86 -28.91 59.36
CA MET A 45 -2.96 -28.31 58.37
C MET A 45 -3.06 -29.03 57.01
N VAL A 46 -3.08 -30.37 57.00
CA VAL A 46 -3.27 -31.18 55.77
C VAL A 46 -4.64 -30.92 55.15
N GLN A 47 -5.70 -30.85 55.95
CA GLN A 47 -7.05 -30.54 55.46
C GLN A 47 -7.13 -29.13 54.87
N LYS A 48 -6.58 -28.12 55.56
CA LYS A 48 -6.47 -26.75 55.01
C LYS A 48 -5.62 -26.72 53.74
N GLY A 49 -4.53 -27.49 53.70
CA GLY A 49 -3.64 -27.67 52.55
C GLY A 49 -4.38 -28.21 51.33
N LYS A 50 -5.09 -29.35 51.47
CA LYS A 50 -5.90 -29.95 50.39
C LYS A 50 -6.99 -29.00 49.87
N ILE A 51 -7.66 -28.27 50.75
CA ILE A 51 -8.68 -27.28 50.35
C ILE A 51 -8.03 -26.11 49.57
N ARG A 52 -6.87 -25.61 50.03
CA ARG A 52 -6.13 -24.54 49.35
C ARG A 52 -5.63 -25.00 47.97
N GLU A 53 -5.02 -26.18 47.90
CA GLU A 53 -4.55 -26.78 46.66
C GLU A 53 -5.69 -26.99 45.65
N GLY A 54 -6.84 -27.51 46.10
CA GLY A 54 -8.03 -27.66 45.26
C GLY A 54 -8.59 -26.33 44.75
N ARG A 55 -8.48 -25.23 45.51
CA ARG A 55 -8.85 -23.89 45.02
C ARG A 55 -7.86 -23.35 44.00
N GLU A 56 -6.57 -23.47 44.24
CA GLU A 56 -5.53 -23.01 43.32
C GLU A 56 -5.55 -23.79 42.00
N GLU A 57 -5.78 -25.10 42.04
CA GLU A 57 -5.94 -25.93 40.84
C GLU A 57 -7.16 -25.49 40.01
N ARG A 58 -8.32 -25.27 40.66
CA ARG A 58 -9.52 -24.75 39.97
C ARG A 58 -9.26 -23.40 39.29
N LYS A 59 -8.52 -22.49 39.95
CA LYS A 59 -8.13 -21.20 39.36
C LYS A 59 -7.22 -21.40 38.14
N ARG A 60 -6.23 -22.29 38.22
CA ARG A 60 -5.34 -22.61 37.09
C ARG A 60 -6.10 -23.20 35.91
N ILE A 61 -6.98 -24.17 36.14
CA ILE A 61 -7.83 -24.75 35.08
C ILE A 61 -8.71 -23.68 34.45
N ALA A 62 -9.36 -22.84 35.26
CA ALA A 62 -10.18 -21.75 34.75
C ALA A 62 -9.37 -20.77 33.88
N LYS A 63 -8.16 -20.40 34.34
CA LYS A 63 -7.24 -19.55 33.57
C LYS A 63 -6.80 -20.23 32.27
N PHE A 64 -6.41 -21.50 32.32
CA PHE A 64 -5.98 -22.25 31.14
C PHE A 64 -7.09 -22.34 30.08
N VAL A 65 -8.33 -22.62 30.49
CA VAL A 65 -9.48 -22.65 29.58
C VAL A 65 -9.77 -21.28 29.00
N ALA A 66 -9.67 -20.21 29.80
CA ALA A 66 -9.82 -18.85 29.31
C ALA A 66 -8.74 -18.48 28.28
N ASP A 67 -7.46 -18.74 28.59
CA ASP A 67 -6.32 -18.47 27.71
C ASP A 67 -6.44 -19.27 26.40
N LYS A 68 -6.89 -20.53 26.44
CA LYS A 68 -7.14 -21.35 25.25
C LYS A 68 -8.24 -20.78 24.36
N ARG A 69 -9.33 -20.27 24.95
CA ARG A 69 -10.41 -19.62 24.19
C ARG A 69 -9.94 -18.33 23.55
N GLU A 70 -9.15 -17.55 24.28
CA GLU A 70 -8.58 -16.30 23.76
C GLU A 70 -7.68 -16.55 22.56
N GLN A 71 -6.79 -17.54 22.63
CA GLN A 71 -5.95 -17.93 21.49
C GLN A 71 -6.77 -18.36 20.28
N ALA A 72 -7.81 -19.18 20.47
CA ALA A 72 -8.68 -19.61 19.38
C ALA A 72 -9.40 -18.42 18.72
N ASN A 73 -9.88 -17.47 19.53
CA ASN A 73 -10.52 -16.25 19.03
C ASN A 73 -9.54 -15.37 18.26
N ALA A 74 -8.32 -15.18 18.77
CA ALA A 74 -7.28 -14.41 18.10
C ALA A 74 -6.89 -15.02 16.74
N VAL A 75 -6.74 -16.34 16.67
CA VAL A 75 -6.46 -17.05 15.42
C VAL A 75 -7.63 -16.89 14.43
N ALA A 76 -8.87 -17.08 14.87
CA ALA A 76 -10.04 -16.90 14.02
C ALA A 76 -10.16 -15.46 13.48
N ALA A 77 -9.89 -14.45 14.33
CA ALA A 77 -9.87 -13.05 13.93
C ALA A 77 -8.76 -12.76 12.91
N ALA A 78 -7.56 -13.31 13.11
CA ALA A 78 -6.44 -13.16 12.18
C ALA A 78 -6.74 -13.81 10.82
N ILE A 79 -7.33 -15.00 10.79
CA ILE A 79 -7.75 -15.68 9.55
C ILE A 79 -8.78 -14.84 8.81
N LYS A 80 -9.83 -14.38 9.50
CA LYS A 80 -10.86 -13.52 8.91
C LYS A 80 -10.27 -12.23 8.32
N THR A 81 -9.35 -11.60 9.06
CA THR A 81 -8.67 -10.38 8.58
C THR A 81 -7.84 -10.67 7.33
N ARG A 82 -7.09 -11.78 7.32
CA ARG A 82 -6.32 -12.21 6.15
C ARG A 82 -7.22 -12.38 4.92
N GLU A 83 -8.32 -13.11 5.06
CA GLU A 83 -9.27 -13.35 3.96
C GLU A 83 -9.87 -12.04 3.42
N GLN A 84 -10.23 -11.11 4.31
CA GLN A 84 -10.73 -9.79 3.93
C GLN A 84 -9.69 -8.98 3.15
N GLU A 85 -8.43 -8.99 3.58
CA GLU A 85 -7.35 -8.28 2.90
C GLU A 85 -6.96 -8.95 1.58
N GLU A 86 -7.03 -10.28 1.48
CA GLU A 86 -6.84 -11.01 0.21
C GLU A 86 -7.91 -10.60 -0.82
N VAL A 87 -9.19 -10.56 -0.43
CA VAL A 87 -10.28 -10.11 -1.31
C VAL A 87 -10.10 -8.65 -1.71
N ARG A 88 -9.70 -7.79 -0.77
CA ARG A 88 -9.41 -6.38 -1.05
C ARG A 88 -8.26 -6.24 -2.03
N SER A 89 -7.18 -6.99 -1.84
CA SER A 89 -6.01 -7.01 -2.72
C SER A 89 -6.40 -7.42 -4.13
N ALA A 90 -7.17 -8.51 -4.29
CA ALA A 90 -7.64 -8.96 -5.60
C ALA A 90 -8.50 -7.91 -6.31
N ARG A 91 -9.38 -7.20 -5.58
CA ARG A 91 -10.18 -6.10 -6.13
C ARG A 91 -9.32 -4.92 -6.58
N LEU A 92 -8.33 -4.54 -5.76
CA LEU A 92 -7.43 -3.43 -6.07
C LEU A 92 -6.56 -3.75 -7.29
N GLU A 93 -6.02 -4.97 -7.37
CA GLU A 93 -5.23 -5.43 -8.51
C GLU A 93 -6.05 -5.36 -9.81
N LYS A 94 -7.28 -5.88 -9.79
CA LYS A 94 -8.18 -5.79 -10.95
C LYS A 94 -8.47 -4.33 -11.35
N THR A 95 -8.66 -3.45 -10.37
CA THR A 95 -8.88 -2.02 -10.62
C THR A 95 -7.64 -1.37 -11.23
N PHE A 96 -6.46 -1.72 -10.74
CA PHE A 96 -5.19 -1.22 -11.23
C PHE A 96 -4.93 -1.65 -12.67
N GLU A 97 -5.12 -2.93 -13.00
CA GLU A 97 -4.95 -3.42 -14.38
C GLU A 97 -5.95 -2.78 -15.35
N ASN A 98 -7.23 -2.66 -14.97
CA ASN A 98 -8.22 -1.94 -15.77
C ASN A 98 -7.82 -0.46 -16.02
N ASN A 99 -7.26 0.21 -15.01
CA ASN A 99 -6.83 1.59 -15.14
C ASN A 99 -5.56 1.70 -16.02
N LYS A 100 -4.63 0.74 -15.93
CA LYS A 100 -3.47 0.67 -16.81
C LYS A 100 -3.88 0.58 -18.27
N GLU A 101 -4.83 -0.31 -18.59
CA GLU A 101 -5.36 -0.45 -19.94
C GLU A 101 -6.01 0.85 -20.43
N LYS A 102 -6.91 1.44 -19.63
CA LYS A 102 -7.56 2.72 -19.96
C LYS A 102 -6.56 3.84 -20.20
N ILE A 103 -5.51 3.93 -19.39
CA ILE A 103 -4.46 4.94 -19.53
C ILE A 103 -3.68 4.71 -20.83
N ALA A 104 -3.34 3.47 -21.16
CA ALA A 104 -2.68 3.14 -22.42
C ALA A 104 -3.54 3.56 -23.62
N THR A 105 -4.80 3.14 -23.67
CA THR A 105 -5.75 3.51 -24.74
C THR A 105 -5.90 5.03 -24.86
N LYS A 106 -6.04 5.76 -23.74
CA LYS A 106 -6.16 7.22 -23.76
C LYS A 106 -4.89 7.90 -24.25
N ARG A 107 -3.71 7.38 -23.92
CA ARG A 107 -2.43 7.90 -24.40
C ARG A 107 -2.27 7.67 -25.90
N ASP A 108 -2.66 6.51 -26.40
CA ASP A 108 -2.62 6.20 -27.83
C ASP A 108 -3.59 7.09 -28.61
N ALA A 109 -4.83 7.24 -28.12
CA ALA A 109 -5.80 8.16 -28.72
C ALA A 109 -5.31 9.61 -28.71
N LEU A 110 -4.70 10.07 -27.62
CA LEU A 110 -4.10 11.41 -27.55
C LEU A 110 -2.96 11.56 -28.56
N LYS A 111 -2.11 10.54 -28.72
CA LYS A 111 -1.01 10.54 -29.68
C LYS A 111 -1.52 10.60 -31.13
N GLN A 112 -2.55 9.83 -31.44
CA GLN A 112 -3.21 9.85 -32.76
C GLN A 112 -3.81 11.23 -33.04
N ALA A 113 -4.61 11.77 -32.12
CA ALA A 113 -5.21 13.10 -32.27
C ALA A 113 -4.17 14.20 -32.45
N LYS A 114 -3.02 14.11 -31.76
CA LYS A 114 -1.89 15.03 -31.99
C LYS A 114 -1.28 14.88 -33.37
N GLY A 115 -1.06 13.64 -33.82
CA GLY A 115 -0.54 13.36 -35.17
C GLY A 115 -1.45 13.91 -36.27
N GLU A 116 -2.74 13.61 -36.18
CA GLU A 116 -3.77 14.13 -37.09
C GLU A 116 -3.82 15.66 -37.10
N LEU A 117 -3.68 16.29 -35.92
CA LEU A 117 -3.61 17.74 -35.83
C LEU A 117 -2.35 18.31 -36.49
N THR A 118 -1.19 17.69 -36.28
CA THR A 118 0.07 18.11 -36.92
C THR A 118 -0.03 17.98 -38.44
N GLU A 119 -0.65 16.92 -38.95
CA GLU A 119 -0.93 16.74 -40.39
C GLU A 119 -1.87 17.84 -40.91
N LEU A 120 -2.96 18.11 -40.20
CA LEU A 120 -3.91 19.16 -40.56
C LEU A 120 -3.24 20.54 -40.61
N PHE A 121 -2.43 20.89 -39.62
CA PHE A 121 -1.67 22.15 -39.62
C PHE A 121 -0.62 22.19 -40.71
N GLY A 122 0.03 21.06 -41.03
CA GLY A 122 0.93 20.94 -42.17
C GLY A 122 0.23 21.25 -43.49
N HIS A 123 -0.93 20.64 -43.72
CA HIS A 123 -1.74 20.90 -44.93
C HIS A 123 -2.22 22.35 -45.00
N ILE A 124 -2.75 22.90 -43.91
CA ILE A 124 -3.19 24.30 -43.89
C ILE A 124 -2.02 25.25 -44.17
N ASN A 125 -0.86 25.03 -43.55
CA ASN A 125 0.32 25.87 -43.77
C ASN A 125 0.83 25.78 -45.22
N SER A 126 0.85 24.58 -45.80
CA SER A 126 1.22 24.39 -47.21
C SER A 126 0.23 25.09 -48.14
N THR A 127 -1.07 24.79 -48.02
CA THR A 127 -2.10 25.37 -48.89
C THR A 127 -2.21 26.89 -48.73
N ALA A 128 -2.09 27.42 -47.51
CA ALA A 128 -2.05 28.85 -47.27
C ALA A 128 -0.79 29.50 -47.88
N GLY A 129 0.36 28.83 -47.79
CA GLY A 129 1.62 29.26 -48.41
C GLY A 129 1.53 29.32 -49.94
N ASP A 130 1.01 28.26 -50.56
CA ASP A 130 0.81 28.16 -52.00
C ASP A 130 -0.17 29.24 -52.48
N LEU A 131 -1.29 29.43 -51.76
CA LEU A 131 -2.26 30.47 -52.10
C LEU A 131 -1.65 31.87 -51.95
N ARG A 132 -0.85 32.11 -50.91
CA ARG A 132 -0.15 33.37 -50.69
C ARG A 132 0.78 33.71 -51.86
N GLU A 133 1.54 32.73 -52.35
CA GLU A 133 2.44 32.92 -53.50
C GLU A 133 1.65 33.20 -54.80
N ASN A 134 0.56 32.46 -55.03
CA ASN A 134 -0.33 32.70 -56.16
C ASN A 134 -0.97 34.10 -56.13
N LEU A 135 -1.35 34.57 -54.94
CA LEU A 135 -1.87 35.93 -54.74
C LEU A 135 -0.81 37.00 -55.01
N ALA A 136 0.44 36.78 -54.58
CA ALA A 136 1.53 37.73 -54.79
C ALA A 136 1.84 37.97 -56.28
N ILE A 137 1.66 36.96 -57.14
CA ILE A 137 1.95 37.04 -58.59
C ILE A 137 0.70 37.45 -59.40
N SER A 138 -0.50 37.47 -58.79
CA SER A 138 -1.74 37.78 -59.50
C SER A 138 -1.81 39.24 -59.95
N LEU A 139 -2.14 39.48 -61.24
CA LEU A 139 -2.44 40.82 -61.76
C LEU A 139 -3.57 41.52 -60.98
N THR A 140 -4.50 40.75 -60.38
CA THR A 140 -5.62 41.29 -59.60
C THR A 140 -5.18 41.94 -58.28
N SER A 141 -3.95 41.69 -57.83
CA SER A 141 -3.41 42.26 -56.59
C SER A 141 -3.11 43.76 -56.72
N ILE A 142 -3.02 44.29 -57.95
CA ILE A 142 -2.97 45.74 -58.21
C ILE A 142 -4.28 46.42 -57.78
N GLN A 143 -5.41 45.74 -58.01
CA GLN A 143 -6.74 46.25 -57.67
C GLN A 143 -7.12 45.99 -56.21
N HIS A 144 -6.52 44.96 -55.61
CA HIS A 144 -6.75 44.55 -54.22
C HIS A 144 -5.41 44.28 -53.54
N PRO A 145 -4.71 45.32 -53.04
CA PRO A 145 -3.42 45.14 -52.36
C PRO A 145 -3.57 44.41 -51.01
N ASN A 146 -2.47 43.84 -50.52
CA ASN A 146 -2.31 43.23 -49.18
C ASN A 146 -3.18 41.98 -48.90
N ARG A 147 -3.64 41.27 -49.93
CA ARG A 147 -4.47 40.04 -49.77
C ARG A 147 -3.72 38.87 -49.14
N GLU A 148 -2.40 38.92 -49.13
CA GLU A 148 -1.48 37.93 -48.57
C GLU A 148 -1.28 38.08 -47.05
N GLU A 149 -1.60 39.24 -46.46
CA GLU A 149 -1.36 39.53 -45.04
C GLU A 149 -2.16 38.60 -44.12
N PHE A 150 -3.43 38.34 -44.46
CA PHE A 150 -4.28 37.41 -43.71
C PHE A 150 -3.67 35.99 -43.69
N LEU A 151 -3.19 35.50 -44.83
CA LEU A 151 -2.57 34.18 -44.92
C LEU A 151 -1.25 34.12 -44.15
N THR A 152 -0.49 35.21 -44.16
CA THR A 152 0.73 35.32 -43.36
C THR A 152 0.41 35.25 -41.86
N ALA A 153 -0.60 35.99 -41.40
CA ALA A 153 -1.06 35.94 -40.02
C ALA A 153 -1.64 34.57 -39.63
N LEU A 154 -2.35 33.91 -40.54
CA LEU A 154 -2.89 32.56 -40.34
C LEU A 154 -1.77 31.54 -40.13
N ILE A 155 -0.74 31.55 -41.00
CA ILE A 155 0.41 30.65 -40.90
C ILE A 155 1.16 30.88 -39.58
N GLU A 156 1.42 32.15 -39.19
CA GLU A 156 2.09 32.46 -37.92
C GLU A 156 1.28 31.96 -36.71
N LYS A 157 -0.05 32.10 -36.73
CA LYS A 157 -0.93 31.65 -35.64
C LYS A 157 -0.99 30.13 -35.50
N LEU A 158 -0.78 29.39 -36.58
CA LEU A 158 -0.86 27.93 -36.63
C LEU A 158 0.49 27.23 -36.39
N LYS A 159 1.57 27.96 -36.10
CA LYS A 159 2.86 27.38 -35.68
C LYS A 159 2.85 26.72 -34.29
N GLY A 160 1.73 26.73 -33.58
CA GLY A 160 1.59 26.18 -32.23
C GLY A 160 1.30 24.67 -32.20
N ASP A 161 1.83 23.99 -31.19
CA ASP A 161 1.77 22.52 -31.03
C ASP A 161 0.64 22.04 -30.06
N SER A 162 -0.29 22.94 -29.73
CA SER A 162 -1.36 22.68 -28.76
C SER A 162 -2.65 22.22 -29.43
N LEU A 163 -3.25 21.14 -28.91
CA LEU A 163 -4.60 20.72 -29.29
C LEU A 163 -5.61 21.82 -28.96
N PRO A 164 -6.46 22.24 -29.91
CA PRO A 164 -7.62 23.08 -29.60
C PRO A 164 -8.48 22.36 -28.57
N THR A 165 -8.71 22.99 -27.43
CA THR A 165 -9.68 22.51 -26.45
C THR A 165 -11.04 23.07 -26.83
N ILE A 166 -12.05 22.19 -26.89
CA ILE A 166 -13.43 22.60 -27.03
C ILE A 166 -13.96 22.74 -25.60
N GLU A 167 -14.25 23.96 -25.17
CA GLU A 167 -15.15 24.22 -24.03
C GLU A 167 -16.57 24.47 -24.55
#